data_AF-A0A182ALF5-F1
#
_entry.id   AF-A0A182ALF5-F1
#
_cell.length_a   1.000
_cell.length_b   1.000
_cell.length_c   1.000
_cell.angle_alpha   90.00
_cell.angle_beta   90.00
_cell.angle_gamma   90.00
#
_symmetry.space_group_name_H-M   'P 1'
#
loop_
_entity.id
_entity.type
_entity.pdbx_description
1 polymer ?
#
loop_
_entity_poly.entity_id
_entity_poly.type
_entity_poly.pdbx_seq_one_letter_code
_entity_poly.pdbx_strand_id
1 'polypeptide(L)' 'MTNSQLRYRGIPYDASQHEHPSSEAVEHTYRGRHYLAPLRHEPAPVDTSRELHYRGAVYHHRANAA' A
#
# COMPACT_ATOMS: atom_id res chain seq x y z
N MET A 1 -6.04 -21.89 -12.17
CA MET A 1 -5.53 -21.43 -10.86
C MET A 1 -6.75 -21.08 -10.02
N THR A 2 -6.99 -21.78 -8.92
CA THR A 2 -8.18 -21.56 -8.09
C THR A 2 -7.92 -20.34 -7.21
N ASN A 3 -8.64 -19.25 -7.48
CA ASN A 3 -8.58 -18.02 -6.70
C ASN A 3 -9.22 -18.31 -5.33
N SER A 4 -8.44 -18.82 -4.38
CA SER A 4 -8.90 -19.12 -3.03
C SER A 4 -9.20 -17.78 -2.36
N GLN A 5 -10.48 -17.43 -2.30
CA GLN A 5 -10.94 -16.22 -1.63
C GLN A 5 -10.37 -16.21 -0.21
N LEU A 6 -9.63 -15.13 0.12
CA LEU A 6 -9.05 -14.97 1.45
C LEU A 6 -10.18 -14.99 2.48
N ARG A 7 -9.95 -15.56 3.66
CA ARG A 7 -10.95 -15.61 4.74
C ARG A 7 -10.31 -15.19 6.05
N TYR A 8 -10.97 -14.32 6.78
CA TYR A 8 -10.56 -13.93 8.14
C TYR A 8 -11.63 -14.38 9.13
N ARG A 9 -11.26 -15.26 10.07
CA ARG A 9 -12.19 -15.84 11.07
C ARG A 9 -13.48 -16.42 10.47
N GLY A 10 -13.38 -17.05 9.30
CA GLY A 10 -14.52 -17.64 8.59
C GLY A 10 -15.29 -16.68 7.69
N ILE A 11 -15.08 -15.36 7.80
CA ILE A 11 -15.69 -14.34 6.95
C ILE A 11 -14.89 -14.23 5.64
N PRO A 12 -15.53 -14.25 4.46
CA PRO A 12 -14.85 -13.98 3.19
C PRO A 12 -14.29 -12.57 3.21
N TYR A 13 -12.99 -12.46 2.93
CA TYR A 13 -12.30 -11.20 2.77
C TYR A 13 -12.40 -10.77 1.31
N ASP A 14 -13.00 -9.61 1.09
CA ASP A 14 -13.13 -8.98 -0.21
C ASP A 14 -12.46 -7.61 -0.16
N ALA A 15 -11.28 -7.52 -0.76
CA ALA A 15 -10.50 -6.29 -0.79
C ALA A 15 -11.19 -5.17 -1.58
N SER A 16 -12.17 -5.48 -2.44
CA SER A 16 -12.92 -4.48 -3.21
C SER A 16 -13.94 -3.70 -2.36
N GLN A 17 -14.27 -4.20 -1.16
CA GLN A 17 -15.18 -3.54 -0.22
C GLN A 17 -14.49 -2.51 0.66
N HIS A 18 -13.17 -2.37 0.56
CA HIS A 18 -12.44 -1.41 1.36
C HIS A 18 -12.74 0.01 0.86
N GLU A 19 -13.27 0.84 1.75
CA GLU A 19 -13.37 2.26 1.51
C GLU A 19 -11.95 2.82 1.32
N HIS A 20 -11.73 3.47 0.18
CA HIS A 20 -10.45 4.10 -0.10
C HIS A 20 -10.36 5.44 0.64
N PRO A 21 -9.20 5.79 1.22
CA PRO A 21 -9.00 7.10 1.80
C PRO A 21 -9.31 8.22 0.81
N SER A 22 -9.85 9.33 1.31
CA SER A 22 -10.14 10.49 0.48
C SER A 22 -8.89 11.01 -0.22
N SER A 23 -9.09 11.50 -1.45
CA SER A 23 -8.07 12.20 -2.22
C SER A 23 -8.05 13.71 -1.92
N GLU A 24 -8.95 14.18 -1.06
CA GLU A 24 -8.95 15.56 -0.60
C GLU A 24 -7.79 15.81 0.37
N ALA A 25 -7.14 16.97 0.21
CA ALA A 25 -6.06 17.37 1.08
C ALA A 25 -6.59 17.64 2.50
N VAL A 26 -5.92 17.05 3.49
CA VAL A 26 -6.24 17.26 4.90
C VAL A 26 -5.05 17.94 5.58
N GLU A 27 -5.35 18.96 6.38
CA GLU A 27 -4.38 19.63 7.21
C GLU A 27 -3.95 18.71 8.35
N HIS A 28 -2.65 18.45 8.42
CA HIS A 28 -2.05 17.70 9.52
C HIS A 28 -0.83 18.43 10.07
N THR A 29 -0.74 18.49 11.40
CA THR A 29 0.36 19.17 12.10
C THR A 29 1.32 18.14 12.66
N TYR A 30 2.55 18.14 12.17
CA TYR A 30 3.63 17.30 12.70
C TYR A 30 4.76 18.16 13.23
N ARG A 31 5.06 18.04 14.54
CA ARG A 31 6.09 18.84 15.23
C ARG A 31 5.96 20.35 15.00
N GLY A 32 4.72 20.86 15.03
CA GLY A 32 4.43 22.28 14.80
C GLY A 32 4.55 22.75 13.34
N ARG A 33 4.80 21.84 12.40
CA ARG A 33 4.73 22.13 10.96
C ARG A 33 3.39 21.66 10.40
N HIS A 34 2.74 22.55 9.66
CA HIS A 34 1.49 22.26 8.97
C HIS A 34 1.79 21.65 7.61
N TYR A 35 1.07 20.60 7.28
CA TYR A 35 1.17 19.90 6.01
C TYR A 35 -0.23 19.77 5.44
N LEU A 36 -0.36 20.00 4.14
CA LEU A 36 -1.59 19.81 3.40
C LEU A 36 -1.33 18.71 2.39
N ALA A 37 -1.79 17.49 2.70
CA ALA A 37 -1.69 16.37 1.79
C ALA A 37 -2.93 15.48 1.89
N PRO A 38 -3.32 14.80 0.80
CA PRO A 38 -4.37 13.79 0.85
C PRO A 38 -3.99 12.63 1.77
N LEU A 39 -4.99 12.00 2.40
CA LEU A 39 -4.78 10.74 3.13
C LEU A 39 -4.43 9.60 2.18
N ARG A 40 -4.93 9.67 0.95
CA ARG A 40 -4.59 8.70 -0.10
C ARG A 40 -3.16 8.92 -0.59
N HIS A 41 -2.31 7.92 -0.38
CA HIS A 41 -0.95 7.89 -0.91
C HIS A 41 -0.93 7.17 -2.26
N GLU A 42 -0.66 7.90 -3.34
CA GLU A 42 -0.36 7.28 -4.63
C GLU A 42 1.05 6.68 -4.62
N PRO A 43 1.22 5.41 -4.99
CA PRO A 43 2.53 4.78 -5.01
C PRO A 43 3.44 5.52 -6.01
N ALA A 44 4.63 5.91 -5.54
CA ALA A 44 5.65 6.43 -6.43
C ALA A 44 6.07 5.35 -7.44
N PRO A 45 6.46 5.73 -8.67
CA PRO A 45 6.97 4.78 -9.64
C PRO A 45 8.20 4.05 -9.08
N VAL A 46 8.24 2.73 -9.31
CA VAL A 46 9.34 1.89 -8.84
C VAL A 46 10.61 2.23 -9.62
N ASP A 47 11.65 2.66 -8.90
CA ASP A 47 12.98 2.84 -9.46
C ASP A 47 13.69 1.48 -9.55
N THR A 48 13.80 0.93 -10.76
CA THR A 48 14.40 -0.39 -11.02
C THR A 48 15.92 -0.41 -10.91
N SER A 49 16.56 0.76 -10.81
CA SER A 49 18.00 0.87 -10.57
C SER A 49 18.38 0.63 -9.11
N ARG A 50 17.42 0.69 -8.19
CA ARG A 50 17.63 0.53 -6.75
C ARG A 50 17.40 -0.89 -6.31
N GLU A 51 18.34 -1.42 -5.54
CA GLU A 51 18.23 -2.73 -4.91
C GLU A 51 17.74 -2.57 -3.47
N LEU A 52 16.63 -3.23 -3.13
CA LEU A 52 16.15 -3.28 -1.75
C LEU A 52 16.76 -4.49 -1.05
N HIS A 53 17.46 -4.28 0.06
CA HIS A 53 18.00 -5.36 0.88
C HIS A 53 17.14 -5.51 2.14
N TYR A 54 16.56 -6.68 2.37
CA TYR A 54 15.78 -6.99 3.56
C TYR A 54 16.35 -8.21 4.28
N ARG A 55 16.70 -8.05 5.56
CA ARG A 55 17.31 -9.10 6.40
C ARG A 55 18.55 -9.76 5.76
N GLY A 56 19.39 -8.95 5.11
CA GLY A 56 20.63 -9.41 4.47
C GLY A 56 20.43 -10.16 3.14
N ALA A 57 19.21 -10.22 2.63
CA ALA A 57 18.91 -10.77 1.31
C ALA A 57 18.36 -9.68 0.40
N VAL A 58 18.66 -9.80 -0.90
CA VAL A 58 18.05 -8.96 -1.93
C VAL A 58 16.55 -9.25 -1.97
N TYR A 59 15.77 -8.23 -1.69
CA TYR A 59 14.32 -8.30 -1.72
C TYR A 59 13.84 -8.08 -3.14
N HIS A 60 13.43 -9.16 -3.78
CA HIS A 60 12.65 -9.10 -5.00
C HIS A 60 11.19 -8.91 -4.61
N HIS A 61 10.65 -7.72 -4.91
CA HIS A 61 9.21 -7.51 -4.83
C HIS A 61 8.55 -8.53 -5.75
N ARG A 62 7.71 -9.41 -5.19
CA ARG A 62 6.87 -10.30 -5.99
C ARG A 62 5.83 -9.42 -6.66
N ALA A 63 6.15 -8.87 -7.82
CA ALA A 63 5.13 -8.37 -8.72
C ALA A 63 4.23 -9.58 -9.00
N ASN A 64 2.98 -9.54 -8.53
CA ASN A 64 1.99 -10.52 -8.94
C ASN A 64 1.97 -10.49 -10.47
N ALA A 65 2.35 -11.61 -11.07
CA ALA A 65 2.05 -11.86 -12.47
C ALA A 65 0.53 -11.74 -12.64
N ALA A 66 0.13 -11.03 -13.69
CA ALA A 66 -1.24 -10.76 -14.08
C ALA A 66 -2.10 -12.04 -14.14
#